data_AF-A0A0E0LC03-F1
#
_entry.id   AF-A0A0E0LC03-F1
#
_cell.length_a   1.000
_cell.length_b   1.000
_cell.length_c   1.000
_cell.angle_alpha   90.00
_cell.angle_beta   90.00
_cell.angle_gamma   90.00
#
_symmetry.space_group_name_H-M   'P 1'
#
loop_
_entity.id
_entity.type
_entity.pdbx_description
1 polymer ?
#
loop_
_entity_poly.entity_id
_entity_poly.type
_entity_poly.pdbx_seq_one_letter_code
_entity_poly.pdbx_strand_id
1 'polypeptide(L)'
;MSSSASCLVPPPLRLPCSSPAAAARFGSRRRVTAAVASAKGWRLVRVSCFRQEDVPTTSDDGAGFERISRPESSRGAEASGEEGEGEGEGSSGQGERGFGEGDDWFVRAQEIKRNLQERIFRFQTQRWTVPWTGKTIAQVMILWIATFWFVGSWIVPFLAHAAGFSKETLTHRGQALYSLLTDITEGLAGIAILHHCLGRFRPLPPGWFEFNLKGRWYLDVALGCLLFPLVNFLSHININLIPMSSGPVAGVSSVEQSIVARDPVAMVLYAVVVTVCAPIWEEIVFRGFLLPSLTRYMPLPWSILVSAAAFALAHFNAQRVMPLVFLGVVMGGVFARSRNLLASMVLHSLWNGFVFLDLMK
;
A
#
# COMPACT_ATOMS: atom_id res chain seq x y z
N MET A 1 -8.83 -56.26 47.47
CA MET A 1 -10.19 -56.66 47.07
C MET A 1 -10.18 -56.80 45.56
N SER A 2 -10.28 -58.04 45.09
CA SER A 2 -10.38 -58.40 43.68
C SER A 2 -11.69 -57.92 43.07
N SER A 3 -11.66 -57.51 41.80
CA SER A 3 -12.48 -58.17 40.77
C SER A 3 -12.07 -57.73 39.36
N SER A 4 -11.73 -58.74 38.57
CA SER A 4 -11.46 -58.71 37.14
C SER A 4 -12.75 -58.97 36.35
N ALA A 5 -12.89 -58.38 35.16
CA ALA A 5 -13.56 -58.96 33.97
C ALA A 5 -13.47 -57.91 32.83
N SER A 6 -12.64 -58.08 31.80
CA SER A 6 -12.74 -58.99 30.64
C SER A 6 -13.35 -58.30 29.42
N CYS A 7 -12.49 -58.19 28.39
CA CYS A 7 -12.74 -57.71 27.05
C CYS A 7 -13.73 -58.61 26.29
N LEU A 8 -14.58 -58.03 25.44
CA LEU A 8 -15.30 -58.75 24.39
C LEU A 8 -15.21 -57.96 23.06
N VAL A 9 -14.51 -58.58 22.11
CA VAL A 9 -14.42 -58.22 20.69
C VAL A 9 -15.48 -59.03 19.93
N PRO A 10 -16.23 -58.47 18.96
CA PRO A 10 -16.99 -59.26 18.00
C PRO A 10 -16.20 -59.53 16.70
N PRO A 11 -16.49 -60.64 15.98
CA PRO A 11 -15.69 -61.14 14.86
C PRO A 11 -16.06 -60.52 13.49
N PRO A 12 -15.25 -60.71 12.42
CA PRO A 12 -15.54 -60.23 11.06
C PRO A 12 -15.92 -61.36 10.09
N LEU A 13 -17.02 -61.24 9.32
CA LEU A 13 -17.37 -62.05 8.14
C LEU A 13 -18.44 -61.28 7.33
N ARG A 14 -18.59 -61.24 6.00
CA ARG A 14 -17.92 -61.74 4.78
C ARG A 14 -18.55 -60.98 3.59
N LEU A 15 -17.78 -60.73 2.52
CA LEU A 15 -18.29 -60.33 1.18
C LEU A 15 -18.97 -61.51 0.46
N PRO A 16 -19.73 -61.24 -0.62
CA PRO A 16 -19.42 -61.94 -1.86
C PRO A 16 -19.27 -61.04 -3.10
N CYS A 17 -18.28 -61.39 -3.91
CA CYS A 17 -18.00 -60.97 -5.28
C CYS A 17 -19.13 -61.29 -6.27
N SER A 18 -19.29 -60.48 -7.33
CA SER A 18 -18.98 -60.88 -8.72
C SER A 18 -19.30 -59.77 -9.74
N SER A 19 -18.27 -59.39 -10.50
CA SER A 19 -18.24 -58.61 -11.76
C SER A 19 -18.71 -59.48 -12.97
N PRO A 20 -18.58 -59.12 -14.28
CA PRO A 20 -18.27 -57.84 -14.95
C PRO A 20 -19.06 -57.57 -16.28
N ALA A 21 -18.68 -56.48 -16.96
CA ALA A 21 -18.55 -56.32 -18.42
C ALA A 21 -19.78 -55.98 -19.30
N ALA A 22 -19.70 -54.82 -19.98
CA ALA A 22 -19.83 -54.73 -21.43
C ALA A 22 -19.22 -53.42 -21.95
N ALA A 23 -18.16 -53.53 -22.74
CA ALA A 23 -17.62 -52.50 -23.60
C ALA A 23 -17.93 -52.87 -25.06
N ALA A 24 -18.41 -51.92 -25.87
CA ALA A 24 -18.34 -51.94 -27.34
C ALA A 24 -18.58 -50.50 -27.83
N ARG A 25 -17.55 -49.76 -28.25
CA ARG A 25 -16.88 -49.72 -29.58
C ARG A 25 -17.65 -49.01 -30.69
N PHE A 26 -16.96 -47.96 -31.21
CA PHE A 26 -16.81 -47.55 -32.61
C PHE A 26 -18.02 -47.07 -33.42
N GLY A 27 -17.88 -45.89 -34.04
CA GLY A 27 -18.65 -45.57 -35.24
C GLY A 27 -18.69 -44.12 -35.71
N SER A 28 -17.67 -43.72 -36.47
CA SER A 28 -17.77 -42.86 -37.67
C SER A 28 -18.28 -41.41 -37.58
N ARG A 29 -17.39 -40.52 -38.04
CA ARG A 29 -17.69 -39.23 -38.68
C ARG A 29 -18.87 -39.32 -39.67
N ARG A 30 -19.73 -38.29 -39.68
CA ARG A 30 -20.28 -37.68 -40.92
C ARG A 30 -20.51 -36.19 -40.69
N ARG A 31 -20.02 -35.40 -41.64
CA ARG A 31 -20.30 -33.98 -41.84
C ARG A 31 -21.29 -33.89 -43.01
N VAL A 32 -22.07 -32.81 -43.05
CA VAL A 32 -22.61 -32.08 -44.22
C VAL A 32 -24.15 -31.88 -44.23
N THR A 33 -24.48 -30.58 -44.39
CA THR A 33 -25.68 -29.87 -44.91
C THR A 33 -26.99 -29.76 -44.12
N ALA A 34 -27.16 -28.57 -43.53
CA ALA A 34 -28.14 -27.53 -43.86
C ALA A 34 -29.56 -27.92 -44.33
N ALA A 35 -30.56 -27.46 -43.57
CA ALA A 35 -31.82 -26.93 -44.10
C ALA A 35 -32.34 -25.81 -43.17
N VAL A 36 -32.81 -24.74 -43.80
CA VAL A 36 -33.30 -23.46 -43.26
C VAL A 36 -34.79 -23.57 -42.88
N ALA A 37 -35.21 -22.92 -41.79
CA ALA A 37 -36.59 -22.45 -41.64
C ALA A 37 -36.73 -21.25 -40.67
N SER A 38 -36.98 -20.10 -41.31
CA SER A 38 -37.86 -18.96 -40.97
C SER A 38 -37.92 -18.30 -39.59
N ALA A 39 -37.87 -16.97 -39.67
CA ALA A 39 -37.84 -15.98 -38.61
C ALA A 39 -39.23 -15.65 -38.03
N LYS A 40 -39.23 -15.19 -36.77
CA LYS A 40 -40.19 -14.19 -36.26
C LYS A 40 -39.43 -13.15 -35.45
N GLY A 41 -39.32 -11.96 -36.04
CA GLY A 41 -38.68 -10.80 -35.43
C GLY A 41 -39.59 -10.08 -34.44
N TRP A 42 -38.97 -9.43 -33.47
CA TRP A 42 -39.57 -8.37 -32.67
C TRP A 42 -38.70 -7.13 -32.84
N ARG A 43 -39.33 -6.07 -33.35
CA ARG A 43 -38.75 -4.74 -33.62
C ARG A 43 -39.03 -3.89 -32.38
N LEU A 44 -38.01 -3.26 -31.80
CA LEU A 44 -38.19 -2.24 -30.77
C LEU A 44 -37.73 -0.87 -31.28
N VAL A 45 -38.67 0.04 -31.12
CA VAL A 45 -38.82 1.34 -31.75
C VAL A 45 -37.96 2.38 -31.04
N ARG A 46 -37.31 3.24 -31.82
CA ARG A 46 -36.62 4.44 -31.36
C ARG A 46 -37.67 5.42 -30.83
N VAL A 47 -37.71 5.65 -29.52
CA VAL A 47 -38.49 6.74 -28.94
C VAL A 47 -37.55 7.91 -28.67
N SER A 48 -37.70 8.95 -29.48
CA SER A 48 -37.12 10.27 -29.28
C SER A 48 -38.27 11.21 -28.92
N CYS A 49 -38.23 11.84 -27.75
CA CYS A 49 -38.79 13.17 -27.45
C CYS A 49 -38.69 13.48 -25.95
N PHE A 50 -37.78 14.37 -25.57
CA PHE A 50 -38.15 15.66 -24.97
C PHE A 50 -37.13 16.70 -25.45
N ARG A 51 -37.66 17.72 -26.11
CA ARG A 51 -37.03 18.96 -26.61
C ARG A 51 -37.59 20.06 -25.70
N GLN A 52 -36.78 20.96 -25.12
CA GLN A 52 -36.59 22.40 -25.43
C GLN A 52 -35.96 23.04 -24.15
N GLU A 53 -35.06 24.03 -24.09
CA GLU A 53 -34.67 25.15 -24.96
C GLU A 53 -33.16 25.48 -24.85
N ASP A 54 -32.58 25.94 -25.96
CA ASP A 54 -31.24 26.51 -26.07
C ASP A 54 -31.26 28.03 -25.79
N VAL A 55 -30.23 28.54 -25.10
CA VAL A 55 -29.66 29.88 -25.32
C VAL A 55 -28.12 29.76 -25.21
N PRO A 56 -27.32 30.32 -26.15
CA PRO A 56 -25.91 29.99 -26.32
C PRO A 56 -24.97 31.02 -25.66
N THR A 57 -23.78 30.59 -25.22
CA THR A 57 -22.58 31.43 -25.25
C THR A 57 -21.33 30.60 -25.51
N THR A 58 -20.66 30.99 -26.58
CA THR A 58 -19.36 30.61 -27.11
C THR A 58 -18.22 30.75 -26.12
N SER A 59 -17.27 29.82 -26.13
CA SER A 59 -15.85 30.12 -26.40
C SER A 59 -15.05 28.83 -26.47
N ASP A 60 -14.50 28.63 -27.65
CA ASP A 60 -13.39 27.76 -28.01
C ASP A 60 -12.21 27.93 -27.03
N ASP A 61 -11.44 26.85 -26.85
CA ASP A 61 -9.97 26.88 -26.68
C ASP A 61 -9.48 25.48 -26.29
N GLY A 62 -9.16 24.71 -27.33
CA GLY A 62 -8.32 23.53 -27.20
C GLY A 62 -6.88 23.93 -26.87
N ALA A 63 -6.29 23.29 -25.86
CA ALA A 63 -4.85 23.34 -25.63
C ALA A 63 -4.28 21.92 -25.76
N GLY A 64 -3.69 21.69 -26.94
CA GLY A 64 -2.85 20.54 -27.25
C GLY A 64 -1.53 20.56 -26.48
N PHE A 65 -0.94 19.38 -26.38
CA PHE A 65 0.26 19.06 -25.64
C PHE A 65 1.50 19.48 -26.46
N GLU A 66 2.32 20.42 -25.96
CA GLU A 66 3.57 20.81 -26.63
C GLU A 66 4.80 20.50 -25.75
N ARG A 67 5.76 19.81 -26.36
CA ARG A 67 7.01 19.31 -25.78
C ARG A 67 8.13 20.29 -26.14
N ILE A 68 8.68 21.00 -25.16
CA ILE A 68 9.82 21.91 -25.37
C ILE A 68 11.14 21.16 -25.23
N SER A 69 11.84 21.01 -26.35
CA SER A 69 13.25 20.59 -26.45
C SER A 69 14.20 21.78 -26.22
N ARG A 70 15.26 21.57 -25.44
CA ARG A 70 16.37 22.52 -25.22
C ARG A 70 17.22 22.69 -26.49
N PRO A 71 17.78 23.88 -26.77
CA PRO A 71 18.84 24.02 -27.76
C PRO A 71 20.22 23.83 -27.13
N GLU A 72 21.07 23.11 -27.86
CA GLU A 72 22.51 22.95 -27.63
C GLU A 72 23.28 24.22 -28.00
N SER A 73 24.35 24.48 -27.25
CA SER A 73 25.34 25.52 -27.51
C SER A 73 26.52 24.90 -28.27
N SER A 74 26.85 25.45 -29.43
CA SER A 74 28.10 25.19 -30.13
C SER A 74 28.60 26.44 -30.85
N ARG A 75 29.83 26.86 -30.48
CA ARG A 75 30.94 27.45 -31.28
C ARG A 75 30.60 28.63 -32.23
N GLY A 76 31.33 29.75 -32.32
CA GLY A 76 32.70 30.14 -31.97
C GLY A 76 33.21 31.14 -33.04
N ALA A 77 34.24 31.94 -32.71
CA ALA A 77 35.06 32.81 -33.59
C ALA A 77 34.39 34.11 -34.12
N GLU A 78 35.05 35.26 -34.41
CA GLU A 78 36.40 35.84 -34.22
C GLU A 78 36.33 37.31 -34.75
N ALA A 79 37.31 38.15 -34.36
CA ALA A 79 37.85 39.33 -35.09
C ALA A 79 36.97 40.62 -35.19
N SER A 80 37.45 41.88 -35.31
CA SER A 80 38.72 42.62 -35.14
C SER A 80 38.51 44.07 -35.65
N GLY A 81 39.21 45.09 -35.12
CA GLY A 81 39.37 46.45 -35.71
C GLY A 81 38.22 47.44 -35.40
N GLU A 82 38.36 48.77 -35.30
CA GLU A 82 39.44 49.74 -35.54
C GLU A 82 38.99 51.11 -34.96
N GLU A 83 39.91 52.10 -34.93
CA GLU A 83 39.90 53.40 -34.23
C GLU A 83 38.91 54.48 -34.73
N GLY A 84 38.71 55.54 -33.93
CA GLY A 84 38.11 56.82 -34.38
C GLY A 84 37.85 57.84 -33.25
N GLU A 85 38.63 58.92 -33.24
CA GLU A 85 38.51 60.11 -32.38
C GLU A 85 37.27 60.99 -32.71
N GLY A 86 36.81 61.79 -31.74
CA GLY A 86 35.86 62.89 -31.99
C GLY A 86 35.25 63.51 -30.72
N GLU A 87 35.69 64.73 -30.39
CA GLU A 87 35.19 65.61 -29.33
C GLU A 87 33.73 66.05 -29.55
N GLY A 88 33.00 66.42 -28.47
CA GLY A 88 31.74 67.17 -28.60
C GLY A 88 30.77 67.09 -27.42
N GLU A 89 30.94 68.01 -26.47
CA GLU A 89 29.95 68.65 -25.56
C GLU A 89 28.58 67.98 -25.28
N GLY A 90 28.38 67.65 -24.00
CA GLY A 90 27.30 68.20 -23.17
C GLY A 90 25.85 67.77 -23.44
N SER A 91 25.33 66.83 -22.64
CA SER A 91 24.00 66.96 -22.00
C SER A 91 23.73 65.80 -21.03
N SER A 92 23.30 66.17 -19.82
CA SER A 92 22.44 65.43 -18.87
C SER A 92 22.49 63.90 -18.82
N GLY A 93 23.02 63.38 -17.71
CA GLY A 93 22.82 61.99 -17.29
C GLY A 93 23.25 61.83 -15.83
N GLN A 94 22.32 62.02 -14.90
CA GLN A 94 22.52 61.70 -13.49
C GLN A 94 22.87 60.21 -13.35
N GLY A 95 23.88 59.94 -12.51
CA GLY A 95 24.51 58.64 -12.36
C GLY A 95 23.56 57.51 -11.98
N GLU A 96 23.58 56.44 -12.78
CA GLU A 96 23.31 55.10 -12.29
C GLU A 96 24.58 54.53 -11.66
N ARG A 97 24.52 54.17 -10.38
CA ARG A 97 24.67 52.77 -9.92
C ARG A 97 24.96 52.71 -8.43
N GLY A 98 24.00 52.14 -7.71
CA GLY A 98 24.13 51.82 -6.30
C GLY A 98 22.86 51.20 -5.71
N PHE A 99 22.18 50.32 -6.44
CA PHE A 99 21.03 49.57 -5.92
C PHE A 99 20.96 48.23 -6.65
N GLY A 100 21.53 47.16 -6.08
CA GLY A 100 21.68 45.91 -6.85
C GLY A 100 21.91 44.61 -6.08
N GLU A 101 22.01 44.60 -4.76
CA GLU A 101 22.16 43.34 -4.00
C GLU A 101 21.07 43.13 -2.93
N GLY A 102 20.44 44.21 -2.44
CA GLY A 102 19.38 44.14 -1.44
C GLY A 102 18.05 43.63 -1.98
N ASP A 103 17.67 43.99 -3.22
CA ASP A 103 16.35 43.67 -3.76
C ASP A 103 16.26 42.25 -4.34
N ASP A 104 17.38 41.70 -4.84
CA ASP A 104 17.42 40.37 -5.47
C ASP A 104 17.08 39.24 -4.48
N TRP A 105 17.57 39.33 -3.24
CA TRP A 105 17.30 38.29 -2.24
C TRP A 105 15.84 38.32 -1.75
N PHE A 106 15.21 39.49 -1.64
CA PHE A 106 13.80 39.62 -1.27
C PHE A 106 12.89 39.03 -2.36
N VAL A 107 13.17 39.35 -3.62
CA VAL A 107 12.45 38.78 -4.79
C VAL A 107 12.61 37.26 -4.81
N ARG A 108 13.84 36.75 -4.63
CA ARG A 108 14.13 35.31 -4.60
C ARG A 108 13.46 34.61 -3.42
N ALA A 109 13.41 35.23 -2.24
CA ALA A 109 12.70 34.69 -1.08
C ALA A 109 11.18 34.65 -1.29
N GLN A 110 10.60 35.69 -1.88
CA GLN A 110 9.18 35.71 -2.25
C GLN A 110 8.86 34.65 -3.30
N GLU A 111 9.72 34.47 -4.30
CA GLU A 111 9.55 33.44 -5.32
C GLU A 111 9.61 32.03 -4.71
N ILE A 112 10.58 31.76 -3.83
CA ILE A 112 10.66 30.49 -3.10
C ILE A 112 9.37 30.26 -2.29
N LYS A 113 8.89 31.28 -1.58
CA LYS A 113 7.66 31.20 -0.78
C LYS A 113 6.45 30.86 -1.66
N ARG A 114 6.26 31.57 -2.78
CA ARG A 114 5.19 31.32 -3.75
C ARG A 114 5.27 29.91 -4.31
N ASN A 115 6.45 29.49 -4.76
CA ASN A 115 6.68 28.14 -5.28
C ASN A 115 6.38 27.07 -4.23
N LEU A 116 6.72 27.31 -2.97
CA LEU A 116 6.40 26.42 -1.86
C LEU A 116 4.89 26.34 -1.63
N GLN A 117 4.20 27.49 -1.62
CA GLN A 117 2.74 27.57 -1.45
C GLN A 117 2.01 26.84 -2.57
N GLU A 118 2.42 27.02 -3.83
CA GLU A 118 1.83 26.29 -4.97
C GLU A 118 2.06 24.79 -4.87
N ARG A 119 3.24 24.34 -4.42
CA ARG A 119 3.52 22.93 -4.21
C ARG A 119 2.67 22.34 -3.08
N ILE A 120 2.55 23.06 -1.97
CA ILE A 120 1.69 22.67 -0.84
C ILE A 120 0.23 22.61 -1.29
N PHE A 121 -0.24 23.63 -2.01
CA PHE A 121 -1.62 23.67 -2.51
C PHE A 121 -1.91 22.52 -3.48
N ARG A 122 -1.01 22.26 -4.44
CA ARG A 122 -1.12 21.10 -5.34
C ARG A 122 -1.12 19.78 -4.58
N PHE A 123 -0.28 19.64 -3.57
CA PHE A 123 -0.27 18.46 -2.71
C PHE A 123 -1.59 18.31 -1.95
N GLN A 124 -2.10 19.39 -1.36
CA GLN A 124 -3.36 19.38 -0.60
C GLN A 124 -4.57 19.04 -1.48
N THR A 125 -4.59 19.53 -2.72
CA THR A 125 -5.72 19.39 -3.66
C THR A 125 -5.61 18.16 -4.56
N GLN A 126 -4.50 17.42 -4.50
CA GLN A 126 -4.30 16.24 -5.33
C GLN A 126 -5.38 15.19 -5.06
N ARG A 127 -6.12 14.84 -6.12
CA ARG A 127 -7.08 13.73 -6.11
C ARG A 127 -6.62 12.66 -7.08
N TRP A 128 -6.77 11.40 -6.70
CA TRP A 128 -6.47 10.29 -7.60
C TRP A 128 -7.74 9.75 -8.26
N THR A 129 -7.55 9.13 -9.42
CA THR A 129 -8.64 8.49 -10.17
C THR A 129 -8.97 7.15 -9.52
N VAL A 130 -10.06 7.11 -8.75
CA VAL A 130 -10.52 5.93 -8.01
C VAL A 130 -11.73 5.32 -8.72
N PRO A 131 -11.65 4.10 -9.28
CA PRO A 131 -12.74 3.52 -10.07
C PRO A 131 -13.88 2.94 -9.22
N TRP A 132 -13.69 2.77 -7.91
CA TRP A 132 -14.69 2.22 -7.00
C TRP A 132 -15.29 3.25 -6.03
N THR A 133 -16.31 2.80 -5.31
CA THR A 133 -17.06 3.59 -4.31
C THR A 133 -16.70 3.19 -2.88
N GLY A 134 -17.14 3.99 -1.89
CA GLY A 134 -16.94 3.74 -0.47
C GLY A 134 -17.49 2.39 0.01
N LYS A 135 -18.52 1.86 -0.65
CA LYS A 135 -19.01 0.49 -0.39
C LYS A 135 -17.93 -0.56 -0.66
N THR A 136 -17.15 -0.38 -1.74
CA THR A 136 -16.03 -1.28 -2.06
C THR A 136 -14.89 -1.10 -1.08
N ILE A 137 -14.60 0.14 -0.65
CA ILE A 137 -13.58 0.42 0.36
C ILE A 137 -13.92 -0.33 1.65
N ALA A 138 -15.13 -0.13 2.18
CA ALA A 138 -15.60 -0.79 3.38
C ALA A 138 -15.61 -2.32 3.24
N GLN A 139 -16.10 -2.84 2.10
CA GLN A 139 -16.10 -4.28 1.83
C GLN A 139 -14.69 -4.87 1.89
N VAL A 140 -13.71 -4.27 1.20
CA VAL A 140 -12.33 -4.75 1.19
C VAL A 140 -11.72 -4.69 2.59
N MET A 141 -11.87 -3.58 3.31
CA MET A 141 -11.29 -3.43 4.64
C MET A 141 -11.90 -4.41 5.66
N ILE A 142 -13.22 -4.59 5.64
CA ILE A 142 -13.91 -5.52 6.54
C ILE A 142 -13.51 -6.97 6.22
N LEU A 143 -13.52 -7.35 4.94
CA LEU A 143 -13.11 -8.71 4.55
C LEU A 143 -11.64 -8.97 4.86
N TRP A 144 -10.76 -7.98 4.65
CA TRP A 144 -9.35 -8.10 4.99
C TRP A 144 -9.14 -8.34 6.49
N ILE A 145 -9.76 -7.53 7.37
CA ILE A 145 -9.68 -7.72 8.83
C ILE A 145 -10.29 -9.08 9.24
N ALA A 146 -11.46 -9.41 8.70
CA ALA A 146 -12.14 -10.66 9.00
C ALA A 146 -11.29 -11.87 8.60
N THR A 147 -10.61 -11.80 7.46
CA THR A 147 -9.74 -12.87 6.98
C THR A 147 -8.45 -12.97 7.77
N PHE A 148 -7.82 -11.86 8.13
CA PHE A 148 -6.68 -11.87 9.03
C PHE A 148 -7.04 -12.59 10.34
N TRP A 149 -8.14 -12.18 10.99
CA TRP A 149 -8.59 -12.80 12.24
C TRP A 149 -8.98 -14.27 12.08
N PHE A 150 -9.74 -14.61 11.04
CA PHE A 150 -10.22 -15.97 10.80
C PHE A 150 -9.08 -16.93 10.42
N VAL A 151 -8.15 -16.50 9.57
CA VAL A 151 -7.00 -17.33 9.18
C VAL A 151 -6.08 -17.56 10.37
N GLY A 152 -5.71 -16.51 11.09
CA GLY A 152 -4.80 -16.58 12.24
C GLY A 152 -5.35 -17.29 13.45
N SER A 153 -6.63 -17.05 13.77
CA SER A 153 -7.23 -17.56 15.01
C SER A 153 -7.89 -18.94 14.83
N TRP A 154 -8.30 -19.29 13.61
CA TRP A 154 -9.04 -20.52 13.36
C TRP A 154 -8.35 -21.45 12.37
N ILE A 155 -8.07 -21.00 11.15
CA ILE A 155 -7.57 -21.89 10.10
C ILE A 155 -6.19 -22.44 10.44
N VAL A 156 -5.22 -21.58 10.74
CA VAL A 156 -3.85 -22.04 11.00
C VAL A 156 -3.77 -22.90 12.28
N PRO A 157 -4.36 -22.51 13.43
CA PRO A 157 -4.38 -23.36 14.62
C PRO A 157 -5.09 -24.70 14.40
N PHE A 158 -6.22 -24.71 13.68
CA PHE A 158 -6.93 -25.94 13.35
C PHE A 158 -6.09 -26.89 12.49
N LEU A 159 -5.45 -26.37 11.43
CA LEU A 159 -4.58 -27.16 10.57
C LEU A 159 -3.36 -27.70 11.33
N ALA A 160 -2.77 -26.89 12.21
CA ALA A 160 -1.66 -27.33 13.04
C ALA A 160 -2.09 -28.45 14.00
N HIS A 161 -3.24 -28.30 14.65
CA HIS A 161 -3.80 -29.32 15.53
C HIS A 161 -4.13 -30.61 14.77
N ALA A 162 -4.74 -30.51 13.58
CA ALA A 162 -5.05 -31.65 12.72
C ALA A 162 -3.79 -32.38 12.24
N ALA A 163 -2.67 -31.66 12.07
CA ALA A 163 -1.36 -32.23 11.77
C ALA A 163 -0.63 -32.78 13.01
N GLY A 164 -1.23 -32.70 14.20
CA GLY A 164 -0.66 -33.21 15.45
C GLY A 164 0.32 -32.25 16.14
N PHE A 165 0.37 -30.98 15.75
CA PHE A 165 1.23 -29.96 16.35
C PHE A 165 0.43 -29.04 17.27
N SER A 166 1.05 -28.64 18.39
CA SER A 166 0.56 -27.55 19.24
C SER A 166 1.65 -26.48 19.38
N LYS A 167 1.29 -25.20 19.19
CA LYS A 167 2.22 -24.07 19.27
C LYS A 167 3.02 -24.08 20.59
N GLU A 168 2.37 -24.42 21.70
CA GLU A 168 2.97 -24.42 23.04
C GLU A 168 3.99 -25.53 23.24
N THR A 169 3.86 -26.63 22.50
CA THR A 169 4.77 -27.78 22.57
C THR A 169 6.01 -27.63 21.67
N LEU A 170 6.02 -26.63 20.80
CA LEU A 170 7.13 -26.38 19.88
C LEU A 170 8.30 -25.69 20.60
N THR A 171 9.51 -26.01 20.17
CA THR A 171 10.72 -25.26 20.53
C THR A 171 10.59 -23.79 20.10
N HIS A 172 11.40 -22.88 20.64
CA HIS A 172 11.40 -21.47 20.22
C HIS A 172 11.54 -21.29 18.71
N ARG A 173 12.36 -22.14 18.05
CA ARG A 173 12.50 -22.16 16.58
C ARG A 173 11.21 -22.61 15.89
N GLY A 174 10.58 -23.65 16.42
CA GLY A 174 9.28 -24.13 15.91
C GLY A 174 8.18 -23.09 16.07
N GLN A 175 8.13 -22.37 17.19
CA GLN A 175 7.18 -21.27 17.40
C GLN A 175 7.44 -20.09 16.45
N ALA A 176 8.69 -19.75 16.20
CA ALA A 176 9.05 -18.69 15.25
C ALA A 176 8.69 -19.09 13.81
N LEU A 177 8.98 -20.34 13.41
CA LEU A 177 8.58 -20.87 12.10
C LEU A 177 7.05 -20.91 11.96
N TYR A 178 6.34 -21.37 12.99
CA TYR A 178 4.87 -21.34 13.02
C TYR A 178 4.34 -19.93 12.80
N SER A 179 4.93 -18.93 13.47
CA SER A 179 4.52 -17.53 13.34
C SER A 179 4.79 -17.00 11.93
N LEU A 180 5.94 -17.32 11.34
CA LEU A 180 6.26 -16.96 9.96
C LEU A 180 5.29 -17.58 8.95
N LEU A 181 4.96 -18.86 9.10
CA LEU A 181 3.99 -19.53 8.23
C LEU A 181 2.58 -18.96 8.39
N THR A 182 2.20 -18.60 9.62
CA THR A 182 0.91 -17.93 9.90
C THR A 182 0.85 -16.60 9.17
N ASP A 183 1.85 -15.75 9.34
CA ASP A 183 1.92 -14.41 8.72
C ASP A 183 1.90 -14.48 7.19
N ILE A 184 2.68 -15.38 6.58
CA ILE A 184 2.65 -15.60 5.13
C ILE A 184 1.26 -16.04 4.67
N THR A 185 0.60 -16.94 5.40
CA THR A 185 -0.74 -17.44 5.04
C THR A 185 -1.79 -16.34 5.14
N GLU A 186 -1.78 -15.55 6.21
CA GLU A 186 -2.65 -14.39 6.41
C GLU A 186 -2.43 -13.32 5.33
N GLY A 187 -1.17 -12.98 5.06
CA GLY A 187 -0.78 -12.02 4.04
C GLY A 187 -1.26 -12.43 2.65
N LEU A 188 -1.00 -13.68 2.24
CA LEU A 188 -1.46 -14.21 0.96
C LEU A 188 -3.00 -14.23 0.86
N ALA A 189 -3.70 -14.63 1.92
CA ALA A 189 -5.16 -14.62 1.96
C ALA A 189 -5.72 -13.19 1.84
N GLY A 190 -5.11 -12.22 2.53
CA GLY A 190 -5.46 -10.81 2.46
C GLY A 190 -5.27 -10.23 1.06
N ILE A 191 -4.15 -10.53 0.40
CA ILE A 191 -3.88 -10.12 -0.99
C ILE A 191 -4.86 -10.80 -1.96
N ALA A 192 -5.19 -12.07 -1.75
CA ALA A 192 -6.17 -12.78 -2.58
C ALA A 192 -7.56 -12.12 -2.50
N ILE A 193 -7.99 -11.69 -1.32
CA ILE A 193 -9.26 -10.96 -1.14
C ILE A 193 -9.23 -9.60 -1.81
N LEU A 194 -8.17 -8.83 -1.59
CA LEU A 194 -7.98 -7.55 -2.26
C LEU A 194 -8.07 -7.73 -3.79
N HIS A 195 -7.33 -8.69 -4.32
CA HIS A 195 -7.32 -9.02 -5.73
C HIS A 195 -8.71 -9.44 -6.24
N HIS A 196 -9.43 -10.28 -5.50
CA HIS A 196 -10.76 -10.73 -5.86
C HIS A 196 -11.78 -9.57 -5.88
N CYS A 197 -11.81 -8.76 -4.83
CA CYS A 197 -12.72 -7.61 -4.74
C CYS A 197 -12.45 -6.54 -5.81
N LEU A 198 -11.18 -6.37 -6.19
CA LEU A 198 -10.76 -5.44 -7.24
C LEU A 198 -10.84 -6.01 -8.65
N GLY A 199 -11.08 -7.32 -8.81
CA GLY A 199 -11.10 -8.01 -10.11
C GLY A 199 -12.08 -7.39 -11.11
N ARG A 200 -13.24 -6.92 -10.64
CA ARG A 200 -14.26 -6.26 -11.48
C ARG A 200 -13.85 -4.89 -12.06
N PHE A 201 -12.80 -4.27 -11.51
CA PHE A 201 -12.33 -2.95 -11.95
C PHE A 201 -11.08 -3.02 -12.82
N ARG A 202 -10.67 -4.22 -13.24
CA ARG A 202 -9.47 -4.39 -14.07
C ARG A 202 -9.75 -4.07 -15.55
N PRO A 203 -8.78 -3.45 -16.26
CA PRO A 203 -7.47 -3.00 -15.76
C PRO A 203 -7.59 -1.76 -14.87
N LEU A 204 -6.76 -1.71 -13.81
CA LEU A 204 -6.71 -0.56 -12.92
C LEU A 204 -6.09 0.65 -13.66
N PRO A 205 -6.46 1.89 -13.31
CA PRO A 205 -5.80 3.07 -13.83
C PRO A 205 -4.27 3.05 -13.57
N PRO A 206 -3.46 3.76 -14.38
CA PRO A 206 -2.03 3.92 -14.10
C PRO A 206 -1.79 4.53 -12.71
N GLY A 207 -0.70 4.16 -12.03
CA GLY A 207 -0.40 4.67 -10.69
C GLY A 207 -0.91 3.82 -9.52
N TRP A 208 -1.62 2.72 -9.77
CA TRP A 208 -2.08 1.80 -8.72
C TRP A 208 -1.04 0.70 -8.46
N PHE A 209 -0.68 0.51 -7.20
CA PHE A 209 0.30 -0.49 -6.75
C PHE A 209 1.65 -0.44 -7.49
N GLU A 210 2.20 0.76 -7.69
CA GLU A 210 3.49 0.93 -8.39
C GLU A 210 4.69 0.55 -7.51
N PHE A 211 5.60 -0.22 -8.12
CA PHE A 211 6.89 -0.59 -7.56
C PHE A 211 8.00 -0.12 -8.51
N ASN A 212 8.83 0.81 -8.05
CA ASN A 212 9.96 1.29 -8.82
C ASN A 212 11.25 1.24 -8.00
N LEU A 213 12.26 0.55 -8.52
CA LEU A 213 13.59 0.50 -7.90
C LEU A 213 14.40 1.77 -8.19
N LYS A 214 14.12 2.45 -9.30
CA LYS A 214 14.83 3.65 -9.73
C LYS A 214 14.14 4.91 -9.20
N GLY A 215 14.89 6.01 -9.16
CA GLY A 215 14.38 7.32 -8.76
C GLY A 215 14.92 7.79 -7.42
N ARG A 216 14.42 8.94 -6.94
CA ARG A 216 14.94 9.65 -5.74
C ARG A 216 14.13 9.36 -4.47
N TRP A 217 13.31 8.32 -4.47
CA TRP A 217 12.43 7.96 -3.35
C TRP A 217 13.21 7.57 -2.08
N TYR A 218 14.46 7.10 -2.22
CA TYR A 218 15.34 6.82 -1.08
C TYR A 218 15.64 8.08 -0.25
N LEU A 219 15.58 9.28 -0.82
CA LEU A 219 15.70 10.53 -0.07
C LEU A 219 14.49 10.77 0.84
N ASP A 220 13.30 10.35 0.40
CA ASP A 220 12.07 10.45 1.18
C ASP A 220 12.08 9.46 2.35
N VAL A 221 12.60 8.26 2.10
CA VAL A 221 12.86 7.27 3.16
C VAL A 221 13.87 7.81 4.16
N ALA A 222 15.00 8.34 3.70
CA ALA A 222 16.02 8.92 4.59
C ALA A 222 15.44 10.06 5.44
N LEU A 223 14.66 10.97 4.84
CA LEU A 223 13.97 12.03 5.57
C LEU A 223 12.95 11.48 6.58
N GLY A 224 12.22 10.42 6.22
CA GLY A 224 11.32 9.71 7.14
C GLY A 224 12.05 9.11 8.34
N CYS A 225 13.23 8.50 8.12
CA CYS A 225 14.05 7.94 9.19
C CYS A 225 14.52 8.99 10.20
N LEU A 226 14.74 10.24 9.78
CA LEU A 226 15.08 11.35 10.69
C LEU A 226 13.97 11.64 11.71
N LEU A 227 12.73 11.19 11.46
CA LEU A 227 11.60 11.36 12.37
C LEU A 227 11.47 10.21 13.39
N PHE A 228 12.31 9.16 13.31
CA PHE A 228 12.24 8.02 14.25
C PHE A 228 12.41 8.42 15.72
N PRO A 229 13.35 9.32 16.11
CA PRO A 229 13.45 9.77 17.50
C PRO A 229 12.17 10.43 18.01
N LEU A 230 11.47 11.16 17.14
CA LEU A 230 10.20 11.78 17.47
C LEU A 230 9.10 10.72 17.65
N VAL A 231 9.02 9.72 16.75
CA VAL A 231 8.08 8.59 16.91
C VAL A 231 8.33 7.88 18.25
N ASN A 232 9.60 7.65 18.61
CA ASN A 232 9.94 7.01 19.88
C ASN A 232 9.56 7.88 21.10
N PHE A 233 9.80 9.19 21.02
CA PHE A 233 9.36 10.13 22.05
C PHE A 233 7.84 10.11 22.24
N LEU A 234 7.07 10.10 21.15
CA LEU A 234 5.61 9.96 21.20
C LEU A 234 5.16 8.62 21.79
N SER A 235 5.91 7.55 21.56
CA SER A 235 5.68 6.24 22.19
C SER A 235 5.78 6.33 23.72
N HIS A 236 6.83 6.97 24.24
CA HIS A 236 6.99 7.18 25.68
C HIS A 236 5.87 8.04 26.28
N ILE A 237 5.44 9.10 25.60
CA ILE A 237 4.28 9.89 26.02
C ILE A 237 3.04 9.00 26.10
N ASN A 238 2.78 8.19 25.06
CA ASN A 238 1.58 7.36 25.00
C ASN A 238 1.52 6.31 26.12
N ILE A 239 2.66 5.66 26.42
CA ILE A 239 2.77 4.70 27.52
C ILE A 239 2.49 5.37 28.87
N ASN A 240 2.97 6.60 29.07
CA ASN A 240 2.73 7.36 30.30
C ASN A 240 1.27 7.82 30.44
N LEU A 241 0.58 8.10 29.33
CA LEU A 241 -0.83 8.52 29.31
C LEU A 241 -1.81 7.35 29.47
N ILE A 242 -1.44 6.16 28.98
CA ILE A 242 -2.25 4.94 29.06
C ILE A 242 -1.42 3.86 29.79
N PRO A 243 -1.27 3.97 31.12
CA PRO A 243 -0.66 2.90 31.90
C PRO A 243 -1.67 1.74 31.93
N MET A 244 -1.46 0.72 31.10
CA MET A 244 -2.18 -0.54 31.29
C MET A 244 -1.53 -1.27 32.45
N SER A 245 -2.36 -1.73 33.39
CA SER A 245 -1.94 -2.69 34.39
C SER A 245 -1.38 -3.91 33.66
N SER A 246 -0.23 -4.39 34.12
CA SER A 246 0.40 -5.65 33.76
C SER A 246 -0.46 -6.84 34.24
N GLY A 247 -1.72 -6.89 33.80
CA GLY A 247 -2.49 -8.12 33.79
C GLY A 247 -1.87 -9.09 32.78
N PRO A 248 -2.06 -10.40 32.94
CA PRO A 248 -1.55 -11.37 31.99
C PRO A 248 -2.26 -11.13 30.66
N VAL A 249 -1.62 -10.38 29.76
CA VAL A 249 -1.92 -10.47 28.33
C VAL A 249 -1.68 -11.93 28.01
N ALA A 250 -2.76 -12.66 27.70
CA ALA A 250 -2.67 -14.04 27.26
C ALA A 250 -1.66 -14.10 26.11
N GLY A 251 -0.45 -14.60 26.41
CA GLY A 251 0.72 -14.49 25.57
C GLY A 251 1.57 -13.25 25.83
N VAL A 252 2.51 -13.32 26.79
CA VAL A 252 3.86 -12.76 26.59
C VAL A 252 4.21 -13.04 25.13
N SER A 253 4.44 -11.99 24.33
CA SER A 253 4.53 -12.15 22.89
C SER A 253 5.56 -13.24 22.58
N SER A 254 5.26 -14.16 21.67
CA SER A 254 6.17 -15.27 21.36
C SER A 254 7.55 -14.76 20.88
N VAL A 255 7.61 -13.49 20.47
CA VAL A 255 8.79 -12.67 20.23
C VAL A 255 9.55 -12.37 21.54
N GLU A 256 8.91 -11.80 22.57
CA GLU A 256 9.52 -11.53 23.88
C GLU A 256 10.10 -12.80 24.51
N GLN A 257 9.38 -13.94 24.43
CA GLN A 257 9.89 -15.21 24.95
C GLN A 257 11.14 -15.68 24.21
N SER A 258 11.21 -15.48 22.90
CA SER A 258 12.39 -15.83 22.10
C SER A 258 13.58 -14.90 22.34
N ILE A 259 13.32 -13.61 22.61
CA ILE A 259 14.34 -12.62 22.97
C ILE A 259 14.93 -12.96 24.32
N VAL A 260 14.10 -13.32 25.31
CA VAL A 260 14.55 -13.81 26.63
C VAL A 260 15.38 -15.09 26.48
N ALA A 261 14.98 -15.99 25.58
CA ALA A 261 15.71 -17.24 25.32
C ALA A 261 17.00 -17.06 24.49
N ARG A 262 17.23 -15.89 23.88
CA ARG A 262 18.39 -15.56 23.01
C ARG A 262 18.71 -16.60 21.93
N ASP A 263 17.71 -17.30 21.37
CA ASP A 263 17.95 -18.23 20.26
C ASP A 263 18.08 -17.45 18.93
N PRO A 264 19.26 -17.47 18.27
CA PRO A 264 19.52 -16.62 17.11
C PRO A 264 18.66 -16.98 15.90
N VAL A 265 18.28 -18.25 15.75
CA VAL A 265 17.44 -18.69 14.62
C VAL A 265 16.02 -18.20 14.80
N ALA A 266 15.44 -18.34 16.00
CA ALA A 266 14.11 -17.82 16.31
C ALA A 266 14.06 -16.30 16.15
N MET A 267 15.10 -15.59 16.60
CA MET A 267 15.20 -14.14 16.46
C MET A 267 15.23 -13.70 14.99
N VAL A 268 16.02 -14.36 14.13
CA VAL A 268 16.04 -14.06 12.69
C VAL A 268 14.68 -14.32 12.05
N LEU A 269 14.01 -15.42 12.39
CA LEU A 269 12.67 -15.72 11.86
C LEU A 269 11.64 -14.65 12.27
N TYR A 270 11.63 -14.23 13.53
CA TYR A 270 10.76 -13.13 13.97
C TYR A 270 11.14 -11.78 13.35
N ALA A 271 12.44 -11.52 13.16
CA ALA A 271 12.90 -10.33 12.47
C ALA A 271 12.36 -10.31 11.03
N VAL A 272 12.38 -11.44 10.31
CA VAL A 272 11.80 -11.53 8.96
C VAL A 272 10.30 -11.25 8.98
N VAL A 273 9.55 -11.83 9.91
CA VAL A 273 8.10 -11.55 10.06
C VAL A 273 7.85 -10.06 10.24
N VAL A 274 8.49 -9.46 11.24
CA VAL A 274 8.20 -8.09 11.68
C VAL A 274 8.78 -7.04 10.73
N THR A 275 9.93 -7.30 10.10
CA THR A 275 10.63 -6.30 9.27
C THR A 275 10.42 -6.48 7.77
N VAL A 276 9.96 -7.64 7.31
CA VAL A 276 9.76 -7.92 5.88
C VAL A 276 8.31 -8.22 5.59
N CYS A 277 7.75 -9.28 6.17
CA CYS A 277 6.45 -9.77 5.78
C CYS A 277 5.33 -8.79 6.17
N ALA A 278 5.23 -8.41 7.45
CA ALA A 278 4.20 -7.48 7.92
C ALA A 278 4.21 -6.13 7.16
N PRO A 279 5.36 -5.44 6.98
CA PRO A 279 5.42 -4.21 6.18
C PRO A 279 4.92 -4.38 4.74
N ILE A 280 5.25 -5.49 4.07
CA ILE A 280 4.79 -5.72 2.69
C ILE A 280 3.26 -5.79 2.64
N TRP A 281 2.66 -6.63 3.50
CA TRP A 281 1.21 -6.86 3.48
C TRP A 281 0.44 -5.59 3.87
N GLU A 282 0.88 -4.94 4.94
CA GLU A 282 0.23 -3.74 5.47
C GLU A 282 0.33 -2.57 4.50
N GLU A 283 1.50 -2.31 3.91
CA GLU A 283 1.65 -1.20 2.97
C GLU A 283 0.84 -1.38 1.69
N ILE A 284 0.67 -2.62 1.19
CA ILE A 284 -0.22 -2.88 0.04
C ILE A 284 -1.66 -2.48 0.37
N VAL A 285 -2.16 -2.81 1.56
CA VAL A 285 -3.54 -2.50 1.95
C VAL A 285 -3.71 -1.03 2.31
N PHE A 286 -2.85 -0.48 3.15
CA PHE A 286 -3.02 0.88 3.65
C PHE A 286 -2.57 1.95 2.64
N ARG A 287 -1.42 1.77 1.99
CA ARG A 287 -0.86 2.77 1.05
C ARG A 287 -1.23 2.44 -0.39
N GLY A 288 -1.24 1.16 -0.75
CA GLY A 288 -1.61 0.73 -2.09
C GLY A 288 -3.11 0.84 -2.36
N PHE A 289 -3.95 0.64 -1.35
CA PHE A 289 -5.40 0.62 -1.50
C PHE A 289 -6.15 1.71 -0.73
N LEU A 290 -6.09 1.73 0.61
CA LEU A 290 -6.96 2.54 1.44
C LEU A 290 -6.72 4.04 1.27
N LEU A 291 -5.49 4.51 1.49
CA LEU A 291 -5.12 5.92 1.36
C LEU A 291 -5.51 6.45 -0.03
N PRO A 292 -5.18 5.79 -1.15
CA PRO A 292 -5.64 6.22 -2.45
C PRO A 292 -7.13 6.31 -2.63
N SER A 293 -7.85 5.32 -2.12
CA SER A 293 -9.30 5.26 -2.21
C SER A 293 -9.97 6.41 -1.46
N LEU A 294 -9.41 6.86 -0.34
CA LEU A 294 -9.92 7.97 0.45
C LEU A 294 -9.81 9.32 -0.27
N THR A 295 -8.85 9.50 -1.17
CA THR A 295 -8.68 10.75 -1.94
C THR A 295 -9.88 11.08 -2.85
N ARG A 296 -10.76 10.11 -3.11
CA ARG A 296 -12.04 10.33 -3.78
C ARG A 296 -13.02 11.18 -2.95
N TYR A 297 -12.91 11.11 -1.62
CA TYR A 297 -13.88 11.66 -0.67
C TYR A 297 -13.34 12.84 0.12
N MET A 298 -12.02 12.94 0.29
CA MET A 298 -11.39 13.99 1.08
C MET A 298 -10.04 14.41 0.50
N PRO A 299 -9.55 15.62 0.82
CA PRO A 299 -8.22 16.06 0.42
C PRO A 299 -7.10 15.11 0.87
N LEU A 300 -5.95 15.15 0.20
CA LEU A 300 -4.84 14.23 0.46
C LEU A 300 -4.35 14.21 1.92
N PRO A 301 -4.17 15.36 2.62
CA PRO A 301 -3.73 15.34 4.01
C PRO A 301 -4.71 14.62 4.94
N TRP A 302 -6.01 14.81 4.73
CA TRP A 302 -7.05 14.11 5.49
C TRP A 302 -7.09 12.62 5.15
N SER A 303 -6.87 12.26 3.88
CA SER A 303 -6.75 10.86 3.45
C SER A 303 -5.57 10.17 4.14
N ILE A 304 -4.42 10.86 4.25
CA ILE A 304 -3.25 10.38 4.99
C ILE A 304 -3.60 10.16 6.46
N LEU A 305 -4.20 11.17 7.12
CA LEU A 305 -4.52 11.09 8.54
C LEU A 305 -5.52 9.96 8.85
N VAL A 306 -6.60 9.85 8.07
CA VAL A 306 -7.63 8.81 8.27
C VAL A 306 -7.05 7.42 7.99
N SER A 307 -6.23 7.27 6.95
CA SER A 307 -5.55 6.00 6.71
C SER A 307 -4.56 5.64 7.82
N ALA A 308 -3.85 6.62 8.39
CA ALA A 308 -2.93 6.42 9.50
C ALA A 308 -3.65 6.04 10.80
N ALA A 309 -4.81 6.65 11.06
CA ALA A 309 -5.68 6.27 12.17
C ALA A 309 -6.22 4.84 11.99
N ALA A 310 -6.70 4.48 10.79
CA ALA A 310 -7.15 3.13 10.50
C ALA A 310 -6.03 2.08 10.68
N PHE A 311 -4.81 2.42 10.25
CA PHE A 311 -3.61 1.59 10.46
C PHE A 311 -3.34 1.34 11.95
N ALA A 312 -3.32 2.41 12.76
CA ALA A 312 -3.09 2.29 14.20
C ALA A 312 -4.19 1.50 14.92
N LEU A 313 -5.45 1.68 14.52
CA LEU A 313 -6.59 0.96 15.10
C LEU A 313 -6.59 -0.53 14.75
N ALA A 314 -6.10 -0.91 13.55
CA ALA A 314 -5.98 -2.30 13.14
C ALA A 314 -4.99 -3.11 13.99
N HIS A 315 -4.14 -2.45 14.78
CA HIS A 315 -3.21 -3.11 15.70
C HIS A 315 -3.84 -3.47 17.05
N PHE A 316 -5.07 -3.02 17.33
CA PHE A 316 -5.83 -3.33 18.57
C PHE A 316 -5.04 -3.13 19.88
N ASN A 317 -4.11 -2.17 19.91
CA ASN A 317 -3.26 -1.90 21.06
C ASN A 317 -3.23 -0.40 21.39
N ALA A 318 -3.96 -0.01 22.44
CA ALA A 318 -4.06 1.38 22.90
C ALA A 318 -2.69 2.02 23.24
N GLN A 319 -1.75 1.24 23.78
CA GLN A 319 -0.40 1.71 24.13
C GLN A 319 0.47 2.02 22.91
N ARG A 320 0.05 1.65 21.69
CA ARG A 320 0.78 1.95 20.45
C ARG A 320 0.04 2.88 19.51
N VAL A 321 -1.18 3.30 19.82
CA VAL A 321 -2.01 4.11 18.90
C VAL A 321 -1.30 5.40 18.51
N MET A 322 -0.86 6.22 19.46
CA MET A 322 -0.25 7.53 19.15
C MET A 322 1.02 7.43 18.27
N PRO A 323 2.04 6.60 18.60
CA PRO A 323 3.20 6.47 17.73
C PRO A 323 2.85 5.85 16.37
N LEU A 324 1.90 4.89 16.31
CA LEU A 324 1.48 4.29 15.03
C LEU A 324 0.70 5.25 14.14
N VAL A 325 -0.12 6.15 14.70
CA VAL A 325 -0.77 7.22 13.91
C VAL A 325 0.29 8.14 13.32
N PHE A 326 1.25 8.59 14.13
CA PHE A 326 2.29 9.50 13.65
C PHE A 326 3.18 8.84 12.58
N LEU A 327 3.68 7.63 12.84
CA LEU A 327 4.41 6.85 11.85
C LEU A 327 3.55 6.64 10.58
N GLY A 328 2.25 6.38 10.77
CA GLY A 328 1.31 6.19 9.70
C GLY A 328 1.20 7.41 8.78
N VAL A 329 1.20 8.62 9.37
CA VAL A 329 1.23 9.90 8.65
C VAL A 329 2.54 10.07 7.88
N VAL A 330 3.69 9.76 8.49
CA VAL A 330 5.01 9.85 7.83
C VAL A 330 5.07 8.93 6.61
N MET A 331 4.71 7.65 6.77
CA MET A 331 4.70 6.68 5.68
C MET A 331 3.69 7.07 4.59
N GLY A 332 2.52 7.60 4.97
CA GLY A 332 1.53 8.12 4.04
C GLY A 332 2.05 9.32 3.23
N GLY A 333 2.80 10.23 3.87
CA GLY A 333 3.45 11.37 3.20
C GLY A 333 4.56 10.92 2.23
N VAL A 334 5.41 9.98 2.64
CA VAL A 334 6.46 9.39 1.79
C VAL A 334 5.85 8.70 0.57
N PHE A 335 4.81 7.88 0.77
CA PHE A 335 4.09 7.25 -0.34
C PHE A 335 3.43 8.29 -1.26
N ALA A 336 2.75 9.29 -0.69
CA ALA A 336 2.05 10.30 -1.49
C ALA A 336 3.01 11.13 -2.35
N ARG A 337 4.22 11.43 -1.85
CA ARG A 337 5.24 12.19 -2.58
C ARG A 337 5.97 11.34 -3.61
N SER A 338 6.34 10.11 -3.26
CA SER A 338 7.13 9.23 -4.12
C SER A 338 6.29 8.46 -5.15
N ARG A 339 4.99 8.28 -4.88
CA ARG A 339 4.05 7.43 -5.63
C ARG A 339 4.58 6.01 -5.86
N ASN A 340 5.40 5.53 -4.92
CA ASN A 340 6.07 4.23 -4.99
C ASN A 340 5.86 3.48 -3.67
N LEU A 341 5.24 2.30 -3.73
CA LEU A 341 4.99 1.50 -2.52
C LEU A 341 6.27 1.02 -1.86
N LEU A 342 7.32 0.78 -2.66
CA LEU A 342 8.60 0.35 -2.12
C LEU A 342 9.19 1.36 -1.12
N ALA A 343 8.95 2.66 -1.33
CA ALA A 343 9.45 3.70 -0.45
C ALA A 343 8.83 3.59 0.95
N SER A 344 7.49 3.44 1.05
CA SER A 344 6.84 3.31 2.34
C SER A 344 7.11 1.94 2.99
N MET A 345 7.20 0.86 2.20
CA MET A 345 7.62 -0.46 2.68
C MET A 345 8.99 -0.43 3.32
N VAL A 346 10.00 0.13 2.66
CA VAL A 346 11.36 0.21 3.21
C VAL A 346 11.39 1.06 4.47
N LEU A 347 10.70 2.21 4.48
CA LEU A 347 10.64 3.04 5.69
C LEU A 347 10.00 2.30 6.87
N HIS A 348 8.92 1.57 6.60
CA HIS A 348 8.23 0.75 7.60
C HIS A 348 9.14 -0.39 8.11
N SER A 349 9.79 -1.12 7.20
CA SER A 349 10.79 -2.15 7.53
C SER A 349 11.92 -1.60 8.40
N LEU A 350 12.43 -0.40 8.09
CA LEU A 350 13.48 0.25 8.87
C LEU A 350 13.01 0.66 10.27
N TRP A 351 11.77 1.15 10.40
CA TRP A 351 11.18 1.44 11.71
C TRP A 351 11.03 0.17 12.55
N ASN A 352 10.46 -0.88 11.95
CA ASN A 352 10.27 -2.16 12.63
C ASN A 352 11.60 -2.80 13.02
N GLY A 353 12.62 -2.71 12.15
CA GLY A 353 13.97 -3.16 12.44
C GLY A 353 14.62 -2.36 13.57
N PHE A 354 14.45 -1.04 13.59
CA PHE A 354 14.94 -0.18 14.67
C PHE A 354 14.32 -0.57 16.02
N VAL A 355 13.00 -0.74 16.08
CA VAL A 355 12.30 -1.17 17.30
C VAL A 355 12.71 -2.59 17.70
N PHE A 356 12.82 -3.51 16.75
CA PHE A 356 13.26 -4.88 17.01
C PHE A 356 14.68 -4.95 17.57
N LEU A 357 15.61 -4.15 17.04
CA LEU A 357 16.97 -4.03 17.55
C LEU A 357 17.01 -3.43 18.96
N ASP A 358 16.13 -2.46 19.24
CA ASP A 358 16.05 -1.87 20.57
C ASP A 358 15.54 -2.86 21.62
N LEU A 359 14.60 -3.73 21.25
CA LEU A 359 14.11 -4.83 22.10
C LEU A 359 15.17 -5.92 22.38
N MET A 360 16.23 -6.00 21.58
CA MET A 360 17.31 -6.99 21.76
C MET A 360 18.45 -6.52 22.67
N LYS A 361 18.47 -5.24 23.06
CA LYS A 361 19.43 -4.71 24.04
C LYS A 361 19.01 -5.13 25.44
#